data_AF-A0AAW8KS07-F1
#
_entry.id   AF-A0AAW8KS07-F1
#
_cell.length_a   1.000
_cell.length_b   1.000
_cell.length_c   1.000
_cell.angle_alpha   90.00
_cell.angle_beta   90.00
_cell.angle_gamma   90.00
#
_symmetry.space_group_name_H-M   'P 1'
#
loop_
_entity.id
_entity.type
_entity.pdbx_description
1 polymer ?
#
loop_
_entity_poly.entity_id
_entity_poly.type
_entity_poly.pdbx_seq_one_letter_code
_entity_poly.pdbx_strand_id
1 'polypeptide(L)'
;PKAFPILLMGLITASAAYLTIRPAIMFEPVELGWTKHLVVKLALCAVALTLYALVFEWLGFIVATLLMTIAVGKLFHGKTIPVLVTGLVLSMSTYYMFDRFLDVPLPLGFFG
;
A
#
# COMPACT_ATOMS: atom_id res chain seq x y z
N PRO A 1 -10.00 -7.85 21.13
CA PRO A 1 -9.32 -6.55 21.41
C PRO A 1 -10.03 -5.40 20.68
N LYS A 2 -10.28 -4.27 21.37
CA LYS A 2 -11.16 -3.17 20.92
C LYS A 2 -10.41 -2.01 20.25
N ALA A 3 -9.07 -2.07 20.22
CA ALA A 3 -8.23 -1.04 19.63
C ALA A 3 -8.29 -1.04 18.10
N PHE A 4 -8.39 -2.22 17.47
CA PHE A 4 -8.39 -2.37 16.02
C PHE A 4 -9.50 -1.58 15.31
N PRO A 5 -10.79 -1.69 15.70
CA PRO A 5 -11.87 -0.94 15.03
C PRO A 5 -11.77 0.58 15.25
N ILE A 6 -11.29 1.01 16.43
CA ILE A 6 -11.19 2.43 16.79
C ILE A 6 -10.07 3.11 16.00
N LEU A 7 -8.92 2.46 15.85
CA LEU A 7 -7.82 2.97 15.02
C LEU A 7 -8.20 3.04 13.54
N LEU A 8 -8.90 2.01 13.03
CA LEU A 8 -9.43 2.02 11.67
C LEU A 8 -10.40 3.17 11.46
N MET A 9 -11.36 3.37 12.36
CA MET A 9 -12.30 4.49 12.31
C MET A 9 -11.58 5.84 12.34
N GLY A 10 -10.57 5.99 13.20
CA GLY A 10 -9.74 7.19 13.27
C GLY A 10 -9.00 7.46 11.96
N LEU A 11 -8.36 6.43 11.39
CA LEU A 11 -7.61 6.54 10.13
C LEU A 11 -8.53 6.89 8.95
N ILE A 12 -9.69 6.23 8.85
CA ILE A 12 -10.69 6.49 7.81
C ILE A 12 -11.23 7.92 7.96
N THR A 13 -11.54 8.36 9.18
CA THR A 13 -12.02 9.72 9.46
C THR A 13 -10.96 10.77 9.11
N ALA A 14 -9.69 10.53 9.49
CA ALA A 14 -8.58 11.41 9.14
C ALA A 14 -8.36 11.46 7.62
N SER A 15 -8.44 10.32 6.94
CA SER A 15 -8.31 10.23 5.47
C SER A 15 -9.45 10.95 4.77
N ALA A 16 -10.69 10.79 5.25
CA ALA A 16 -11.87 11.46 4.73
C ALA A 16 -11.81 12.98 4.96
N ALA A 17 -11.42 13.42 6.17
CA ALA A 17 -11.22 14.82 6.48
C ALA A 17 -10.11 15.42 5.60
N TYR A 18 -8.99 14.71 5.44
CA TYR A 18 -7.91 15.12 4.55
C TYR A 18 -8.39 15.25 3.10
N LEU A 19 -9.14 14.27 2.57
CA LEU A 19 -9.71 14.35 1.21
C LEU A 19 -10.70 15.50 1.05
N THR A 20 -11.49 15.81 2.09
CA THR A 20 -12.47 16.89 2.07
C THR A 20 -11.80 18.27 2.10
N ILE A 21 -10.68 18.39 2.82
CA ILE A 21 -9.92 19.64 2.97
C ILE A 21 -8.93 19.82 1.81
N ARG A 22 -8.44 18.73 1.20
CA ARG A 22 -7.48 18.77 0.10
C ARG A 22 -8.13 19.51 -1.08
N PRO A 23 -7.60 20.68 -1.45
CA PRO A 23 -8.28 21.54 -2.39
C PRO A 23 -8.29 20.88 -3.78
N ALA A 24 -9.38 21.07 -4.51
CA ALA A 24 -9.63 20.47 -5.83
C ALA A 24 -8.59 20.82 -6.92
N ILE A 25 -7.56 21.59 -6.56
CA ILE A 25 -6.48 22.08 -7.41
C ILE A 25 -5.50 20.95 -7.80
N MET A 26 -5.51 19.83 -7.08
CA MET A 26 -4.82 18.58 -7.48
C MET A 26 -5.76 17.54 -8.10
N PHE A 27 -7.04 17.85 -8.28
CA PHE A 27 -7.81 17.19 -9.32
C PHE A 27 -7.40 17.88 -10.63
N GLU A 28 -6.20 17.55 -11.12
CA GLU A 28 -6.07 17.52 -12.57
C GLU A 28 -7.26 16.67 -13.04
N PRO A 29 -8.11 17.18 -13.96
CA PRO A 29 -9.05 16.29 -14.62
C PRO A 29 -8.14 15.20 -15.17
N VAL A 30 -8.19 14.02 -14.54
CA VAL A 30 -7.57 12.86 -15.13
C VAL A 30 -8.49 12.61 -16.31
N GLU A 31 -8.19 13.31 -17.39
CA GLU A 31 -8.47 12.92 -18.75
C GLU A 31 -7.75 11.57 -18.86
N LEU A 32 -8.34 10.53 -18.27
CA LEU A 32 -8.15 9.15 -18.65
C LEU A 32 -8.73 9.08 -20.06
N GLY A 33 -8.15 9.83 -21.02
CA GLY A 33 -8.21 9.44 -22.41
C GLY A 33 -7.77 7.99 -22.35
N TRP A 34 -8.71 7.10 -22.68
CA TRP A 34 -8.59 5.64 -22.56
C TRP A 34 -7.47 5.16 -23.49
N THR A 35 -6.25 5.50 -23.09
CA THR A 35 -5.04 5.25 -23.80
C THR A 35 -4.68 3.84 -23.39
N LYS A 36 -4.54 2.95 -24.35
CA LYS A 36 -4.27 1.51 -24.12
C LYS A 36 -3.15 1.29 -23.09
N HIS A 37 -2.16 2.19 -23.06
CA HIS A 37 -1.09 2.20 -22.06
C HIS A 37 -1.56 2.30 -20.60
N LEU A 38 -2.56 3.12 -20.29
CA LEU A 38 -3.02 3.34 -18.93
C LEU A 38 -3.87 2.16 -18.43
N VAL A 39 -4.69 1.58 -19.30
CA VAL A 39 -5.43 0.34 -19.01
C VAL A 39 -4.47 -0.82 -18.73
N VAL A 40 -3.39 -0.94 -19.51
CA VAL A 40 -2.36 -1.96 -19.27
C VAL A 40 -1.66 -1.73 -17.92
N LYS A 41 -1.29 -0.49 -17.58
CA LYS A 41 -0.72 -0.20 -16.25
C LYS A 41 -1.69 -0.51 -15.12
N LEU A 42 -2.97 -0.17 -15.28
CA LEU A 42 -3.99 -0.44 -14.27
C LEU A 42 -4.20 -1.95 -14.08
N ALA A 43 -4.28 -2.71 -15.18
CA ALA A 43 -4.37 -4.16 -15.15
C ALA A 43 -3.13 -4.80 -14.49
N LEU A 44 -1.94 -4.30 -14.80
CA LEU A 44 -0.69 -4.78 -14.20
C LEU A 44 -0.64 -4.47 -12.70
N CYS A 45 -1.14 -3.30 -12.29
CA CYS A 45 -1.28 -2.93 -10.88
C CYS A 45 -2.28 -3.86 -10.16
N ALA A 46 -3.42 -4.17 -10.77
CA ALA A 46 -4.41 -5.10 -10.23
C ALA A 46 -3.83 -6.53 -10.08
N VAL A 47 -3.08 -7.00 -11.07
CA VAL A 47 -2.37 -8.29 -11.00
C VAL A 47 -1.31 -8.25 -9.89
N ALA A 48 -0.54 -7.17 -9.76
CA ALA A 48 0.44 -7.02 -8.69
C ALA A 48 -0.21 -7.03 -7.29
N LEU A 49 -1.39 -6.41 -7.13
CA LEU A 49 -2.17 -6.46 -5.89
C LEU A 49 -2.69 -7.87 -5.59
N THR A 50 -3.09 -8.60 -6.63
CA THR A 50 -3.57 -9.99 -6.48
C THR A 50 -2.43 -10.92 -6.09
N LEU A 51 -1.26 -10.78 -6.74
CA LEU A 51 -0.04 -11.48 -6.37
C LEU A 51 0.39 -11.14 -4.94
N TYR A 52 0.32 -9.87 -4.55
CA TYR A 52 0.59 -9.45 -3.19
C TYR A 52 -0.30 -10.20 -2.20
N ALA A 53 -1.61 -10.27 -2.43
CA ALA A 53 -2.55 -10.96 -1.54
C ALA A 53 -2.28 -12.47 -1.42
N LEU A 54 -1.86 -13.13 -2.51
CA LEU A 54 -1.51 -14.56 -2.51
C LEU A 54 -0.19 -14.84 -1.78
N VAL A 55 0.80 -13.98 -2.01
CA VAL A 55 2.15 -14.08 -1.42
C VAL A 55 2.14 -13.65 0.05
N PHE A 56 1.16 -12.83 0.44
CA PHE A 56 1.00 -12.29 1.79
C PHE A 56 0.99 -13.36 2.88
N GLU A 57 0.26 -14.45 2.67
CA GLU A 57 0.17 -15.55 3.64
C GLU A 57 1.49 -16.32 3.76
N TRP A 58 2.25 -16.46 2.66
CA TRP A 58 3.44 -17.30 2.60
C TRP A 58 4.74 -16.57 2.97
N LEU A 59 4.95 -15.35 2.45
CA LEU A 59 6.18 -14.58 2.61
C LEU A 59 6.15 -13.60 3.79
N GLY A 60 4.97 -13.35 4.34
CA GLY A 60 4.75 -12.40 5.42
C GLY A 60 4.68 -10.94 4.99
N PHE A 61 4.12 -10.11 5.88
CA PHE A 61 3.73 -8.72 5.58
C PHE A 61 4.89 -7.87 5.03
N ILE A 62 6.06 -7.90 5.68
CA ILE A 62 7.19 -7.02 5.33
C ILE A 62 7.70 -7.31 3.92
N VAL A 63 7.98 -8.58 3.62
CA VAL A 63 8.55 -8.99 2.32
C VAL A 63 7.55 -8.77 1.19
N ALA A 64 6.29 -9.15 1.40
CA ALA A 64 5.23 -8.94 0.42
C ALA A 64 5.04 -7.45 0.09
N THR A 65 5.03 -6.60 1.12
CA THR A 65 4.81 -5.15 0.97
C THR A 65 5.99 -4.48 0.28
N LEU A 66 7.22 -4.90 0.57
CA LEU A 66 8.43 -4.39 -0.06
C LEU A 66 8.44 -4.75 -1.56
N LEU A 67 8.10 -6.00 -1.91
CA LEU A 67 8.04 -6.47 -3.29
C LEU A 67 6.95 -5.74 -4.09
N MET A 68 5.77 -5.55 -3.49
CA MET A 68 4.68 -4.75 -4.06
C MET A 68 5.12 -3.30 -4.29
N THR A 69 5.78 -2.68 -3.31
CA THR A 69 6.27 -1.29 -3.42
C THR A 69 7.28 -1.14 -4.55
N ILE A 70 8.19 -2.11 -4.72
CA ILE A 70 9.13 -2.14 -5.86
C ILE A 70 8.39 -2.30 -7.19
N ALA A 71 7.42 -3.21 -7.27
CA ALA A 71 6.66 -3.48 -8.50
C ALA A 71 5.89 -2.23 -8.95
N VAL A 72 5.18 -1.59 -8.03
CA VAL A 72 4.46 -0.33 -8.29
C VAL A 72 5.44 0.79 -8.61
N GLY A 73 6.51 0.96 -7.84
CA GLY A 73 7.52 1.98 -8.10
C GLY A 73 8.15 1.86 -9.48
N LYS A 74 8.45 0.65 -9.94
CA LYS A 74 8.94 0.41 -11.31
C LYS A 74 7.88 0.68 -12.38
N LEU A 75 6.62 0.33 -12.13
CA LEU A 75 5.51 0.56 -13.08
C LEU A 75 5.29 2.05 -13.39
N PHE A 76 5.59 2.91 -12.42
CA PHE A 76 5.52 4.37 -12.55
C PHE A 76 6.87 5.04 -12.90
N HIS A 77 7.89 4.27 -13.33
CA HIS A 77 9.24 4.77 -13.62
C HIS A 77 9.95 5.46 -12.44
N GLY A 78 9.60 5.10 -11.21
CA GLY A 78 10.30 5.53 -10.00
C GLY A 78 11.75 5.02 -9.99
N LYS A 79 12.67 5.84 -9.49
CA LYS A 79 14.06 5.42 -9.27
C LYS A 79 14.11 4.24 -8.28
N THR A 80 14.87 3.19 -8.60
CA THR A 80 14.93 1.95 -7.81
C THR A 80 15.37 2.19 -6.35
N ILE A 81 16.37 3.06 -6.14
CA ILE A 81 16.92 3.35 -4.80
C ILE A 81 15.87 3.97 -3.86
N PRO A 82 15.21 5.12 -4.19
CA PRO A 82 14.22 5.71 -3.30
C PRO A 82 13.01 4.80 -3.11
N VAL A 83 12.57 4.06 -4.12
CA VAL A 83 11.46 3.09 -4.01
C VAL A 83 11.79 1.96 -3.02
N LEU A 84 13.04 1.47 -3.02
CA LEU A 84 13.48 0.45 -2.09
C LEU A 84 13.48 0.97 -0.64
N VAL A 85 14.02 2.18 -0.44
CA VAL A 85 14.11 2.81 0.88
C VAL A 85 12.72 3.14 1.42
N THR A 86 11.85 3.75 0.61
CA THR A 86 10.49 4.06 1.03
C THR A 86 9.67 2.81 1.29
N GLY A 87 9.83 1.75 0.47
CA GLY A 87 9.20 0.45 0.70
C GLY A 87 9.64 -0.22 1.99
N LEU A 88 10.94 -0.18 2.32
CA LEU A 88 11.46 -0.68 3.60
C LEU A 88 10.92 0.11 4.78
N VAL A 89 11.00 1.44 4.73
CA VAL A 89 10.54 2.32 5.81
C VAL A 89 9.04 2.16 6.04
N LEU A 90 8.22 2.14 4.97
CA LEU A 90 6.77 1.95 5.08
C LEU A 90 6.43 0.56 5.61
N SER A 91 7.02 -0.50 5.06
CA SER A 91 6.73 -1.87 5.50
C SER A 91 7.12 -2.10 6.97
N MET A 92 8.28 -1.61 7.42
CA MET A 92 8.70 -1.70 8.82
C MET A 92 7.82 -0.85 9.75
N SER A 93 7.54 0.39 9.37
CA SER A 93 6.71 1.31 10.17
C SER A 93 5.30 0.76 10.35
N THR A 94 4.69 0.28 9.27
CA THR A 94 3.36 -0.33 9.31
C THR A 94 3.37 -1.64 10.09
N TYR A 95 4.38 -2.51 9.90
CA TYR A 95 4.52 -3.72 10.72
C TYR A 95 4.55 -3.39 12.22
N TYR A 96 5.37 -2.42 12.62
CA TYR A 96 5.46 -1.98 14.01
C TYR A 96 4.15 -1.39 14.53
N MET A 97 3.45 -0.60 13.70
CA MET A 97 2.14 -0.07 14.06
C MET A 97 1.14 -1.19 14.30
N PHE A 98 1.11 -2.22 13.45
CA PHE A 98 0.14 -3.28 13.63
C PHE A 98 0.50 -4.26 14.77
N ASP A 99 1.76 -4.65 14.88
CA ASP A 99 2.23 -5.56 15.93
C ASP A 99 2.08 -4.92 17.32
N ARG A 100 2.57 -3.68 17.48
CA ARG A 100 2.65 -3.02 18.80
C ARG A 100 1.42 -2.21 19.17
N PHE A 101 0.72 -1.58 18.21
CA PHE A 101 -0.49 -0.80 18.52
C PHE A 101 -1.79 -1.57 18.29
N LEU A 102 -1.85 -2.51 17.33
CA LEU A 102 -3.10 -3.22 17.03
C LEU A 102 -3.22 -4.57 17.75
N ASP A 103 -2.15 -5.11 18.35
CA ASP A 103 -2.12 -6.47 18.94
C ASP A 103 -2.67 -7.53 17.95
N VAL A 104 -2.46 -7.30 16.65
CA VAL A 104 -2.88 -8.22 15.59
C VAL A 104 -1.63 -8.98 15.16
N PRO A 105 -1.58 -10.32 15.32
CA PRO A 105 -0.48 -11.10 14.78
C PRO A 105 -0.58 -11.04 13.26
N LEU A 106 0.35 -10.34 12.62
CA LEU A 106 0.47 -10.41 11.18
C LEU A 106 1.17 -11.71 10.79
N PRO A 107 0.82 -12.30 9.64
CA PRO A 107 1.57 -13.42 9.11
C PRO A 107 3.02 -12.98 8.93
N LEU A 108 3.88 -13.61 9.72
CA LEU A 108 5.34 -13.51 9.63
C LEU A 108 5.87 -14.32 8.44
N GLY A 109 4.99 -15.08 7.77
CA GLY A 109 5.34 -16.05 6.73
C GLY A 109 5.81 -17.37 7.35
N PHE A 110 6.53 -18.18 6.56
CA PHE A 110 6.98 -19.54 6.93
C PHE A 110 7.92 -19.64 8.16
N PHE A 111 8.29 -18.52 8.79
CA PHE A 111 9.17 -18.46 9.97
C PHE A 111 8.42 -18.18 11.30
N GLY A 112 7.08 -18.31 11.30
CA GLY A 112 6.22 -18.23 12.49
C GLY A 112 5.88 -19.61 13.06
#